data_AF-A0A508BCM5-F1
#
_entry.id   AF-A0A508BCM5-F1
#
_cell.length_a   1.000
_cell.length_b   1.000
_cell.length_c   1.000
_cell.angle_alpha   90.00
_cell.angle_beta   90.00
_cell.angle_gamma   90.00
#
_symmetry.space_group_name_H-M   'P 1'
#
loop_
_entity.id
_entity.type
_entity.pdbx_description
1 polymer ?
#
loop_
_entity_poly.entity_id
_entity_poly.type
_entity_poly.pdbx_seq_one_letter_code
_entity_poly.pdbx_strand_id
1 'polypeptide(L)' 'MLAVLLLAIGWGVLGYYRRELAQTQDELSRYENAVPVVQAFYASDATLCDGRICVNVDRNGKRLDDKQQYLPAKPRQ' A
#
# COMPACT_ATOMS: atom_id res chain seq x y z
N MET A 1 20.66 -0.50 -43.11
CA MET A 1 19.58 0.51 -43.06
C MET A 1 18.39 0.05 -42.23
N LEU A 2 17.85 -1.16 -42.46
CA LEU A 2 16.67 -1.68 -41.74
C LEU A 2 16.88 -1.86 -40.23
N ALA A 3 18.06 -2.34 -39.81
CA ALA A 3 18.40 -2.51 -38.40
C ALA A 3 18.42 -1.19 -37.60
N VAL A 4 18.88 -0.10 -38.23
CA VAL A 4 18.94 1.24 -37.61
C VAL A 4 17.53 1.80 -37.42
N LEU A 5 16.65 1.58 -38.40
CA LEU A 5 15.24 1.94 -38.31
C LEU A 5 14.53 1.20 -37.17
N LEU A 6 14.75 -0.11 -37.04
CA LEU A 6 14.17 -0.89 -35.94
C LEU A 6 14.65 -0.43 -34.57
N LEU A 7 15.94 -0.10 -34.44
CA LEU A 7 16.50 0.46 -33.21
C LEU A 7 15.89 1.82 -32.87
N ALA A 8 15.73 2.71 -33.86
CA ALA A 8 15.12 4.02 -33.65
C ALA A 8 13.65 3.93 -33.24
N ILE A 9 12.89 3.05 -33.88
CA ILE A 9 11.48 2.79 -33.54
C ILE A 9 11.38 2.19 -32.14
N GLY A 10 12.21 1.18 -31.83
CA GLY A 10 12.27 0.57 -30.50
C GLY A 10 12.57 1.59 -29.41
N TRP A 11 13.54 2.49 -29.63
CA TRP A 11 13.87 3.55 -28.68
C TRP A 11 12.76 4.59 -28.53
N GLY A 12 12.11 4.97 -29.63
CA GLY A 12 10.99 5.91 -29.62
C GLY A 12 9.81 5.36 -28.81
N VAL A 13 9.45 4.10 -29.03
CA VAL A 13 8.38 3.41 -28.29
C VAL A 13 8.73 3.29 -26.81
N LEU A 14 9.96 2.85 -26.48
CA LEU A 14 10.39 2.74 -25.08
C LEU A 14 10.38 4.09 -24.36
N GLY A 15 10.83 5.15 -25.03
CA GLY A 15 10.82 6.52 -24.48
C GLY A 15 9.41 7.08 -24.31
N TYR A 16 8.51 6.78 -25.25
CA TYR A 16 7.09 7.17 -25.18
C TYR A 16 6.41 6.51 -23.97
N TYR A 17 6.53 5.18 -23.83
CA TYR A 17 6.00 4.46 -22.66
C TYR A 17 6.64 4.96 -21.35
N ARG A 18 7.96 5.20 -21.32
CA ARG A 18 8.62 5.73 -20.10
C ARG A 18 8.12 7.12 -19.71
N ARG A 19 7.84 8.01 -20.67
CA ARG A 19 7.27 9.33 -20.39
C ARG A 19 5.84 9.23 -19.85
N GLU A 20 5.04 8.33 -20.40
CA GLU A 20 3.65 8.13 -19.97
C GLU A 20 3.59 7.46 -18.59
N LEU A 21 4.44 6.47 -18.33
CA LEU A 21 4.61 5.82 -17.02
C LEU A 21 5.14 6.78 -15.94
N ALA A 22 6.01 7.73 -16.31
CA ALA A 22 6.49 8.74 -15.37
C ALA A 22 5.37 9.71 -14.95
N GLN A 23 4.41 9.99 -15.83
CA GLN A 23 3.24 10.81 -15.48
C GLN A 23 2.22 10.06 -14.62
N THR A 24 2.14 8.72 -14.72
CA THR A 24 1.26 7.91 -13.86
C THR A 24 1.90 7.52 -12.52
N GLN A 25 3.23 7.58 -12.38
CA GLN A 25 3.93 7.27 -11.13
C GLN A 25 3.72 8.30 -10.02
N ASP A 26 3.49 9.57 -10.37
CA ASP A 26 3.22 10.63 -9.38
C ASP A 26 1.90 10.42 -8.63
N GLU A 27 0.96 9.64 -9.20
CA GLU A 27 -0.30 9.30 -8.54
C GLU A 27 -0.20 8.02 -7.69
N LEU A 28 0.77 7.13 -7.99
CA LEU A 28 0.97 5.87 -7.26
C LEU A 28 1.81 6.01 -5.98
N SER A 29 2.69 7.02 -5.91
CA SER A 29 3.53 7.29 -4.73
C SER A 29 2.70 7.63 -3.46
N ARG A 30 1.46 8.11 -3.64
CA ARG A 30 0.52 8.35 -2.53
C ARG A 30 -0.17 7.07 -2.03
N TYR A 31 -0.29 6.04 -2.87
CA TYR A 31 -0.92 4.77 -2.52
C TYR A 31 0.02 3.78 -1.83
N GLU A 32 1.33 3.80 -2.13
CA GLU A 32 2.33 2.93 -1.46
C GLU A 32 2.40 3.16 0.05
N ASN A 33 2.08 4.37 0.52
CA ASN A 33 2.04 4.69 1.95
C ASN A 33 0.72 4.30 2.65
N ALA A 34 -0.33 3.95 1.89
CA ALA A 34 -1.62 3.51 2.44
C ALA A 34 -1.71 1.98 2.61
N VAL A 35 -0.92 1.23 1.83
CA VAL A 35 -0.87 -0.23 1.88
C VAL A 35 -0.56 -0.77 3.28
N PRO A 36 0.48 -0.31 4.02
CA PRO A 36 0.81 -0.92 5.30
C PRO A 36 -0.27 -0.72 6.36
N VAL A 37 -0.97 0.42 6.35
CA VAL A 37 -2.05 0.71 7.31
C VAL A 37 -3.28 -0.15 7.02
N VAL A 38 -3.68 -0.22 5.75
CA VAL A 38 -4.81 -1.06 5.33
C VAL A 38 -4.49 -2.54 5.53
N GLN A 39 -3.26 -2.96 5.27
CA GLN A 39 -2.82 -4.33 5.49
C GLN A 39 -2.77 -4.70 6.98
N ALA A 40 -2.29 -3.78 7.84
CA ALA A 40 -2.34 -3.96 9.29
C ALA A 40 -3.78 -4.04 9.80
N PHE A 41 -4.70 -3.22 9.26
CA PHE A 41 -6.12 -3.31 9.59
C PHE A 41 -6.74 -4.64 9.13
N TYR A 42 -6.43 -5.10 7.91
CA TYR A 42 -6.96 -6.34 7.36
C TYR A 42 -6.42 -7.59 8.07
N ALA A 43 -5.16 -7.54 8.52
CA ALA A 43 -4.51 -8.58 9.32
C ALA A 43 -4.96 -8.57 10.79
N SER A 44 -5.64 -7.51 11.23
CA SER A 44 -6.24 -7.40 12.56
C SER A 44 -7.69 -7.88 12.53
N ASP A 45 -8.15 -8.48 13.61
CA ASP A 45 -9.57 -8.80 13.81
C ASP A 45 -10.36 -7.51 14.16
N ALA A 46 -10.55 -6.67 13.13
CA ALA A 46 -11.24 -5.39 13.18
C ALA A 46 -12.44 -5.38 12.22
N THR A 47 -13.59 -4.85 12.66
CA THR A 47 -14.83 -4.76 11.88
C THR A 47 -15.58 -3.46 12.16
N LEU A 48 -16.54 -3.10 11.30
CA LEU A 48 -17.46 -1.99 11.54
C LEU A 48 -18.69 -2.51 12.32
N CYS A 49 -18.98 -1.92 13.49
CA CYS A 49 -20.18 -2.15 14.28
C CYS A 49 -20.96 -0.85 14.41
N ASP A 50 -22.17 -0.75 13.87
CA ASP A 50 -23.06 0.42 14.03
C ASP A 50 -22.33 1.78 13.88
N GLY A 51 -21.56 1.93 12.80
CA GLY A 51 -20.81 3.16 12.51
C GLY A 51 -19.56 3.39 13.37
N ARG A 52 -19.16 2.42 14.20
CA ARG A 52 -17.93 2.44 15.01
C ARG A 52 -16.99 1.31 14.60
N ILE A 53 -15.69 1.49 14.82
CA ILE A 53 -14.71 0.42 14.61
C ILE A 53 -14.67 -0.44 15.87
N CYS A 54 -14.98 -1.72 15.71
CA CYS A 54 -14.78 -2.76 16.71
C CYS A 54 -13.46 -3.49 16.44
N VAL A 55 -12.71 -3.79 17.48
CA VAL A 55 -11.47 -4.57 17.41
C VAL A 55 -11.49 -5.65 18.49
N ASN A 56 -11.14 -6.88 18.12
CA ASN A 56 -10.91 -7.96 19.06
C ASN A 56 -9.49 -7.82 19.64
N VAL A 57 -9.38 -7.13 20.77
CA VAL A 57 -8.07 -6.83 21.39
C VAL A 57 -7.45 -8.05 22.05
N ASP A 58 -6.12 -8.18 21.94
CA ASP A 58 -5.37 -9.13 22.75
C ASP A 58 -5.16 -8.57 24.16
N ARG A 59 -6.02 -9.00 25.09
CA ARG A 59 -5.98 -8.58 26.51
C ARG A 59 -4.70 -8.99 27.24
N ASN A 60 -3.98 -9.98 26.71
CA ASN A 60 -2.69 -10.44 27.26
C ASN A 60 -1.50 -9.82 26.50
N GLY A 61 -1.76 -9.04 25.45
CA GLY A 61 -0.75 -8.37 24.65
C GLY A 61 -0.04 -7.26 25.43
N LYS A 62 1.20 -6.96 25.02
CA LYS A 62 1.96 -5.84 25.60
C LYS A 62 1.29 -4.52 25.20
N ARG A 63 1.07 -3.64 26.19
CA ARG A 63 0.58 -2.28 25.92
C ARG A 63 1.63 -1.50 25.12
N LEU A 64 1.16 -0.82 24.10
CA LEU A 64 1.96 0.00 23.17
C LEU A 64 1.68 1.49 23.43
N ASP A 65 2.55 2.36 22.92
CA ASP A 65 2.63 3.82 23.17
C ASP A 65 3.25 4.22 24.52
N ASP A 66 3.76 5.45 24.60
CA ASP A 66 4.39 6.12 25.74
C ASP A 66 3.46 6.17 26.96
N LYS A 67 2.15 6.27 26.71
CA LYS A 67 1.11 6.22 27.76
C LYS A 67 0.54 4.82 28.03
N GLN A 68 1.05 3.78 27.34
CA GLN A 68 0.57 2.40 27.46
C GLN A 68 -0.95 2.25 27.34
N GLN A 69 -1.56 3.06 26.47
CA GLN A 69 -3.01 3.17 26.35
C GLN A 69 -3.60 2.22 25.30
N TYR A 70 -2.76 1.66 24.42
CA TYR A 70 -3.19 0.79 23.34
C TYR A 70 -2.80 -0.66 23.58
N LEU A 71 -3.73 -1.58 23.29
CA LEU A 71 -3.47 -3.01 23.18
C LEU A 71 -3.51 -3.40 21.70
N PRO A 72 -2.67 -4.35 21.25
CA PRO A 72 -2.74 -4.84 19.89
C PRO A 72 -4.07 -5.56 19.65
N ALA A 73 -4.57 -5.48 18.41
CA ALA A 73 -5.65 -6.36 17.96
C ALA A 73 -5.12 -7.79 17.81
N LYS A 74 -5.99 -8.78 17.99
CA LYS A 74 -5.66 -10.17 17.68
C LYS A 74 -5.42 -10.32 16.17
N PRO A 75 -4.49 -11.20 15.78
CA PRO A 75 -4.33 -11.55 14.38
C PRO A 75 -5.61 -12.24 13.88
N ARG A 76 -6.01 -11.90 12.66
CA ARG A 76 -7.10 -12.60 11.97
C ARG A 76 -6.62 -14.01 11.61
N GLN A 77 -7.32 -15.03 12.10
CA GLN A 77 -7.09 -16.43 11.73
C GLN A 77 -7.75 -16.76 10.39
#